data_AF-A0A7S2PM15-F1
#
_entry.id   AF-A0A7S2PM15-F1
#
_cell.length_a   1.000
_cell.length_b   1.000
_cell.length_c   1.000
_cell.angle_alpha   90.00
_cell.angle_beta   90.00
_cell.angle_gamma   90.00
#
_symmetry.space_group_name_H-M   'P 1'
#
loop_
_entity.id
_entity.type
_entity.pdbx_description
1 polymer ?
#
loop_
_entity_poly.entity_id
_entity_poly.type
_entity_poly.pdbx_seq_one_letter_code
_entity_poly.pdbx_strand_id
1 'polypeptide(L)'
;MGCCCGASSPDEVATPSPSVGASAESRTIDNQLKRMRHEEEGKIKMLLLGAGESGKSTILKQMRLLYGTELSDDDLRMYGVVVRSNIVVATRKLCGHLRNLGLEEELDRESRNEDLEDGDHRAMTCRQAYDELMAYL
;
A
#
# COMPACT_ATOMS: atom_id res chain seq x y z
N MET A 1 0.86 86.83 -9.88
CA MET A 1 1.98 86.03 -10.45
C MET A 1 2.49 85.15 -9.33
N GLY A 2 2.45 83.82 -9.34
CA GLY A 2 1.92 82.86 -10.30
C GLY A 2 1.56 81.58 -9.53
N CYS A 3 0.60 80.84 -10.05
CA CYS A 3 0.32 79.45 -9.68
C CYS A 3 1.46 78.55 -10.16
N CYS A 4 1.76 77.48 -9.42
CA CYS A 4 2.10 76.18 -10.01
C CYS A 4 1.71 75.07 -9.01
N CYS A 5 0.91 74.15 -9.51
CA CYS A 5 0.28 73.02 -8.88
C CYS A 5 1.28 71.88 -8.57
N GLY A 6 0.93 71.01 -7.63
CA GLY A 6 1.67 69.78 -7.39
C GLY A 6 1.11 68.98 -6.21
N ALA A 7 -0.13 68.50 -6.34
CA ALA A 7 -0.67 67.49 -5.46
C ALA A 7 -0.07 66.12 -5.87
N SER A 8 0.73 65.55 -5.00
CA SER A 8 1.01 64.11 -4.98
C SER A 8 0.84 63.66 -3.54
N SER A 9 -0.34 63.10 -3.28
CA SER A 9 -0.65 62.34 -2.07
C SER A 9 0.45 61.31 -1.81
N PRO A 10 0.95 61.16 -0.58
CA PRO A 10 1.64 59.93 -0.23
C PRO A 10 0.63 58.80 -0.38
N ASP A 11 0.97 57.80 -1.19
CA ASP A 11 0.30 56.50 -1.18
C ASP A 11 0.30 56.00 0.28
N GLU A 12 -0.84 56.17 0.95
CA GLU A 12 -1.21 55.28 2.04
C GLU A 12 -1.22 53.90 1.43
N VAL A 13 -0.12 53.17 1.62
CA VAL A 13 -0.14 51.71 1.53
C VAL A 13 -1.16 51.30 2.59
N ALA A 14 -2.40 51.11 2.14
CA ALA A 14 -3.45 50.48 2.89
C ALA A 14 -2.92 49.07 3.23
N THR A 15 -2.28 48.95 4.38
CA THR A 15 -2.23 47.70 5.11
C THR A 15 -3.68 47.21 5.14
N PRO A 16 -3.99 46.02 4.60
CA PRO A 16 -5.36 45.53 4.65
C PRO A 16 -5.72 45.50 6.13
N SER A 17 -6.66 46.37 6.51
CA SER A 17 -7.25 46.38 7.84
C SER A 17 -7.67 44.94 8.15
N PRO A 18 -7.40 44.42 9.35
CA PRO A 18 -7.73 43.05 9.66
C PRO A 18 -9.25 42.96 9.59
N SER A 19 -9.76 42.36 8.51
CA SER A 19 -11.16 42.02 8.42
C SER A 19 -11.45 41.16 9.65
N VAL A 20 -12.42 41.59 10.46
CA VAL A 20 -12.70 40.97 11.76
C VAL A 20 -12.96 39.45 11.62
N GLY A 21 -13.38 39.01 10.42
CA GLY A 21 -13.49 37.60 10.01
C GLY A 21 -12.16 36.83 9.92
N ALA A 22 -11.09 37.42 9.36
CA ALA A 22 -9.77 36.75 9.28
C ALA A 22 -9.16 36.47 10.66
N SER A 23 -9.45 37.31 11.65
CA SER A 23 -8.98 37.11 13.02
C SER A 23 -9.69 35.94 13.72
N ALA A 24 -10.96 35.70 13.40
CA ALA A 24 -11.76 34.62 14.00
C ALA A 24 -11.37 33.26 13.43
N GLU A 25 -11.14 33.18 12.12
CA GLU A 25 -10.60 31.99 11.46
C GLU A 25 -9.18 31.68 11.97
N SER A 26 -8.32 32.70 12.06
CA SER A 26 -6.95 32.54 12.56
C SER A 26 -6.91 32.06 14.02
N ARG A 27 -7.78 32.60 14.90
CA ARG A 27 -7.95 32.10 16.27
C ARG A 27 -8.44 30.65 16.33
N THR A 28 -9.31 30.27 15.39
CA THR A 28 -9.82 28.89 15.31
C THR A 28 -8.71 27.92 14.93
N ILE A 29 -7.87 28.28 13.96
CA ILE A 29 -6.70 27.51 13.54
C ILE A 29 -5.69 27.38 14.69
N ASP A 30 -5.38 28.47 15.41
CA ASP A 30 -4.48 28.44 16.55
C ASP A 30 -4.97 27.52 17.67
N ASN A 31 -6.27 27.53 17.94
CA ASN A 31 -6.87 26.64 18.93
C ASN A 31 -6.82 25.17 18.49
N GLN A 32 -7.04 24.88 17.21
CA GLN A 32 -6.86 23.53 16.65
C GLN A 32 -5.41 23.06 16.75
N LEU A 33 -4.44 23.92 16.43
CA LEU A 33 -3.01 23.63 16.54
C LEU A 33 -2.59 23.31 17.98
N LYS A 34 -3.06 24.10 18.96
CA LYS A 34 -2.79 23.82 20.38
C LYS A 34 -3.34 22.47 20.81
N ARG A 35 -4.56 22.13 20.38
CA ARG A 35 -5.18 20.84 20.67
C ARG A 35 -4.37 19.69 20.06
N MET A 36 -4.00 19.81 18.79
CA MET A 36 -3.17 18.82 18.09
C MET A 36 -1.81 18.62 18.75
N ARG A 37 -1.14 19.68 19.21
CA ARG A 37 0.13 19.57 19.96
C ARG A 37 -0.03 18.78 21.24
N HIS A 38 -1.07 19.08 22.02
CA HIS A 38 -1.32 18.35 23.26
C HIS A 38 -1.64 16.86 22.99
N GLU A 39 -2.43 16.57 21.96
CA GLU A 39 -2.70 15.19 21.52
C GLU A 39 -1.44 14.48 21.02
N GLU A 40 -0.48 15.21 20.43
CA GLU A 40 0.79 14.65 19.96
C GLU A 40 1.77 14.35 21.08
N GLU A 41 1.84 15.18 22.11
CA GLU A 41 2.70 14.98 23.29
C GLU A 41 2.39 13.67 24.04
N GLY A 42 1.14 13.19 23.99
CA GLY A 42 0.74 11.92 24.58
C GLY A 42 1.05 10.67 23.72
N LYS A 43 1.53 10.83 22.47
CA LYS A 43 1.73 9.70 21.55
C LYS A 43 3.15 9.14 21.66
N ILE A 44 3.24 7.84 21.90
CA ILE A 44 4.51 7.10 21.85
C ILE A 44 4.81 6.75 20.38
N LYS A 45 5.96 7.23 19.87
CA LYS A 45 6.44 6.94 18.52
C LYS A 45 7.44 5.78 18.57
N MET A 46 7.21 4.74 17.78
CA MET A 46 8.09 3.57 17.69
C MET A 46 8.63 3.41 16.26
N LEU A 47 9.88 2.97 16.13
CA LEU A 47 10.52 2.67 14.85
C LEU A 47 10.91 1.18 14.81
N LEU A 48 10.43 0.45 13.80
CA LEU A 48 10.81 -0.93 13.56
C LEU A 48 11.92 -0.99 12.51
N LEU A 49 13.11 -1.45 12.91
CA LEU A 49 14.27 -1.62 12.03
C LEU A 49 14.55 -3.10 11.76
N GLY A 50 15.08 -3.39 10.57
CA GLY A 50 15.44 -4.75 10.16
C GLY A 50 15.66 -4.86 8.65
N ALA A 51 16.33 -5.92 8.21
CA ALA A 51 16.58 -6.22 6.81
C ALA A 51 15.27 -6.31 5.97
N GLY A 52 15.39 -6.29 4.63
CA GLY A 52 14.27 -6.63 3.75
C GLY A 52 13.63 -7.95 4.19
N GLU A 53 12.29 -8.04 4.10
CA GLU A 53 11.55 -9.28 4.39
C GLU A 53 11.58 -9.79 5.85
N SER A 54 12.20 -9.07 6.79
CA SER A 54 12.31 -9.44 8.22
C SER A 54 10.99 -9.47 9.02
N GLY A 55 9.83 -9.35 8.36
CA GLY A 55 8.53 -9.40 9.02
C GLY A 55 8.06 -8.12 9.73
N LYS A 56 8.71 -6.96 9.51
CA LYS A 56 8.27 -5.66 10.10
C LYS A 56 6.80 -5.34 9.79
N SER A 57 6.41 -5.50 8.53
CA SER A 57 5.01 -5.31 8.10
C SER A 57 4.07 -6.35 8.72
N THR A 58 4.57 -7.53 9.06
CA THR A 58 3.80 -8.57 9.75
C THR A 58 3.50 -8.16 11.19
N ILE A 59 4.49 -7.62 11.92
CA ILE A 59 4.27 -7.10 13.27
C ILE A 59 3.24 -5.96 13.24
N LEU A 60 3.35 -5.03 12.29
CA LEU A 60 2.36 -3.95 12.13
C LEU A 60 0.95 -4.48 11.80
N LYS A 61 0.84 -5.50 10.94
CA LYS A 61 -0.45 -6.15 10.67
C LYS A 61 -1.04 -6.82 11.92
N GLN A 62 -0.21 -7.47 12.74
CA GLN A 62 -0.65 -8.06 14.00
C GLN A 62 -1.10 -6.99 15.00
N MET A 63 -0.38 -5.86 15.09
CA MET A 63 -0.81 -4.72 15.91
C MET A 63 -2.16 -4.17 15.46
N ARG A 64 -2.40 -4.08 14.14
CA ARG A 64 -3.72 -3.69 13.60
C ARG A 64 -4.81 -4.71 13.95
N LEU A 65 -4.50 -6.01 13.95
CA LEU A 65 -5.44 -7.07 14.30
C LEU A 65 -5.82 -7.04 15.80
N LEU A 66 -4.87 -6.74 16.69
CA LEU A 66 -5.09 -6.77 18.14
C LEU A 66 -5.65 -5.46 18.71
N TYR A 67 -5.22 -4.31 18.17
CA TYR A 67 -5.49 -2.99 18.75
C TYR A 67 -5.99 -1.95 17.75
N GLY A 68 -6.05 -2.31 16.46
CA GLY A 68 -6.46 -1.39 15.40
C GLY A 68 -7.98 -1.31 15.22
N THR A 69 -8.40 -0.46 14.30
CA THR A 69 -9.78 -0.45 13.82
C THR A 69 -10.06 -1.69 12.97
N GLU A 70 -11.33 -2.09 12.93
CA GLU A 70 -11.80 -3.17 12.06
C GLU A 70 -11.39 -2.93 10.60
N LEU A 71 -11.13 -4.02 9.88
CA LEU A 71 -10.80 -3.99 8.47
C LEU A 71 -12.03 -3.60 7.66
N SER A 72 -11.91 -2.56 6.84
CA SER A 72 -12.98 -2.17 5.92
C SER A 72 -13.14 -3.19 4.79
N ASP A 73 -14.31 -3.23 4.17
CA ASP A 73 -14.53 -4.06 2.98
C ASP A 73 -13.56 -3.68 1.84
N ASP A 74 -13.17 -2.40 1.76
CA ASP A 74 -12.21 -1.89 0.79
C ASP A 74 -10.81 -2.43 1.06
N ASP A 75 -10.39 -2.46 2.33
CA ASP A 75 -9.14 -3.09 2.77
C ASP A 75 -9.13 -4.58 2.37
N LEU A 76 -10.22 -5.30 2.66
CA LEU A 76 -10.34 -6.73 2.34
C LEU A 76 -10.23 -7.00 0.83
N ARG A 77 -10.87 -6.17 0.00
CA ARG A 77 -10.74 -6.27 -1.46
C ARG A 77 -9.31 -6.04 -1.91
N MET A 78 -8.62 -5.05 -1.34
CA MET A 78 -7.22 -4.77 -1.63
C MET A 78 -6.30 -5.93 -1.22
N TYR A 79 -6.50 -6.49 -0.02
CA TYR A 79 -5.78 -7.69 0.42
C TYR A 79 -6.03 -8.87 -0.53
N GLY A 80 -7.25 -9.06 -1.02
CA GLY A 80 -7.56 -10.08 -2.01
C GLY A 80 -6.74 -9.94 -3.30
N VAL A 81 -6.52 -8.71 -3.79
CA VAL A 81 -5.66 -8.46 -4.97
C VAL A 81 -4.21 -8.87 -4.67
N VAL A 82 -3.69 -8.50 -3.50
CA VAL A 82 -2.33 -8.85 -3.08
C VAL A 82 -2.15 -10.37 -2.95
N VAL A 83 -3.13 -11.07 -2.36
CA VAL A 83 -3.10 -12.54 -2.22
C VAL A 83 -3.06 -13.21 -3.59
N ARG A 84 -3.94 -12.82 -4.52
CA ARG A 84 -3.94 -13.38 -5.88
C ARG A 84 -2.63 -13.13 -6.61
N SER A 85 -2.08 -11.92 -6.50
CA SER A 85 -0.76 -11.59 -7.08
C SER A 85 0.36 -12.47 -6.50
N ASN A 86 0.38 -12.64 -5.17
CA ASN A 86 1.38 -13.47 -4.50
C ASN A 86 1.28 -14.94 -4.94
N ILE A 87 0.07 -15.47 -5.13
CA ILE A 87 -0.13 -16.84 -5.64
C ILE A 87 0.51 -16.98 -7.03
N VAL A 88 0.17 -16.09 -7.96
CA VAL A 88 0.72 -16.12 -9.33
C VAL A 88 2.25 -16.03 -9.32
N VAL A 89 2.81 -15.10 -8.55
CA VAL A 89 4.26 -14.91 -8.44
C VAL A 89 4.92 -16.15 -7.81
N ALA A 90 4.33 -16.74 -6.78
CA ALA A 90 4.85 -17.93 -6.14
C ALA A 90 4.84 -19.14 -7.10
N THR A 91 3.74 -19.35 -7.81
CA THR A 91 3.62 -20.43 -8.80
C THR A 91 4.64 -20.28 -9.91
N ARG A 92 4.80 -19.08 -10.49
CA ARG A 92 5.84 -18.84 -11.52
C ARG A 92 7.25 -19.14 -11.00
N LYS A 93 7.56 -18.72 -9.76
CA LYS A 93 8.85 -19.02 -9.13
C LYS A 93 9.06 -20.52 -8.95
N LEU A 94 8.04 -21.23 -8.47
CA LEU A 94 8.09 -22.69 -8.29
C LEU A 94 8.37 -23.40 -9.62
N CYS A 95 7.63 -23.07 -10.68
CA CYS A 95 7.83 -23.68 -11.99
C CYS A 95 9.23 -23.37 -12.56
N GLY A 96 9.73 -22.15 -12.38
CA GLY A 96 11.09 -21.77 -12.76
C GLY A 96 12.17 -22.53 -11.96
N HIS A 97 11.96 -22.75 -10.66
CA HIS A 97 12.87 -23.55 -9.85
C HIS A 97 12.87 -25.02 -10.26
N LEU A 98 11.70 -25.59 -10.57
CA LEU A 98 11.56 -26.97 -11.05
C LEU A 98 12.39 -27.21 -12.32
N ARG A 99 12.32 -26.27 -13.28
CA ARG A 99 13.16 -26.29 -14.49
C ARG A 99 14.65 -26.18 -14.16
N ASN A 100 15.04 -25.23 -13.31
CA ASN A 100 16.45 -25.01 -12.96
C ASN A 100 17.08 -26.20 -12.23
N LEU A 101 16.27 -26.99 -11.51
CA LEU A 101 16.69 -28.20 -10.83
C LEU A 101 16.67 -29.45 -11.75
N GLY A 102 16.17 -29.33 -12.99
CA GLY A 102 16.07 -30.45 -13.92
C GLY A 102 15.00 -31.48 -13.57
N LEU A 103 14.00 -31.10 -12.76
CA LEU A 103 12.95 -32.00 -12.29
C LEU A 103 11.80 -32.17 -13.29
N GLU A 104 11.90 -31.57 -14.49
CA GLU A 104 10.89 -31.71 -15.55
C GLU A 104 10.75 -33.17 -16.00
N GLU A 105 11.84 -33.95 -16.04
CA GLU A 105 11.81 -35.37 -16.40
C GLU A 105 11.13 -36.25 -15.36
N GLU A 106 11.16 -35.85 -14.09
CA GLU A 106 10.49 -36.57 -13.00
C GLU A 106 8.97 -36.36 -13.09
N LEU A 107 8.56 -35.13 -13.42
CA LEU A 107 7.18 -34.78 -13.74
C LEU A 107 6.63 -35.62 -14.92
N ASP A 108 7.44 -35.83 -15.95
CA ASP A 108 7.08 -36.65 -17.12
C ASP A 108 6.98 -38.15 -16.80
N ARG A 109 7.72 -38.61 -15.79
CA ARG A 109 7.65 -40.00 -15.31
C ARG A 109 6.40 -40.22 -14.46
N GLU A 110 6.09 -39.29 -13.56
CA GLU A 110 4.90 -39.35 -12.71
C GLU A 110 3.61 -39.33 -13.54
N SER A 111 3.50 -38.42 -14.52
CA SER A 111 2.30 -38.36 -15.37
C SER A 111 2.03 -39.66 -16.13
N ARG A 112 3.09 -40.37 -16.54
CA ARG A 112 2.98 -41.65 -17.24
C ARG A 112 2.51 -42.78 -16.33
N ASN A 113 2.79 -42.70 -15.04
CA ASN A 113 2.31 -43.68 -14.05
C ASN A 113 0.84 -43.42 -13.70
N GLU A 114 0.43 -42.15 -13.61
CA GLU A 114 -0.98 -41.76 -13.35
C GLU A 114 -1.92 -42.26 -14.46
N ASP A 115 -1.51 -42.16 -15.73
CA ASP A 115 -2.27 -42.68 -16.88
C ASP A 115 -2.52 -44.20 -16.83
N LEU A 116 -1.73 -44.93 -16.04
CA LEU A 116 -1.84 -46.39 -15.88
C LEU A 116 -2.72 -46.78 -14.69
N GLU A 117 -2.89 -45.91 -13.70
CA GLU A 117 -3.55 -46.20 -12.44
C GLU A 117 -4.99 -45.65 -12.35
N ASP A 118 -5.32 -44.57 -13.06
CA ASP A 118 -6.61 -43.89 -12.90
C ASP A 118 -7.42 -43.77 -14.21
N GLY A 119 -8.66 -44.28 -14.18
CA GLY A 119 -9.61 -44.24 -15.30
C GLY A 119 -10.50 -42.99 -15.35
N ASP A 120 -10.26 -42.00 -14.47
CA ASP A 120 -11.05 -40.77 -14.41
C ASP A 120 -10.38 -39.64 -15.23
N HIS A 121 -10.66 -39.61 -16.54
CA HIS A 121 -10.11 -38.63 -17.50
C HIS A 121 -10.61 -37.18 -17.32
N ARG A 122 -11.08 -36.77 -16.12
CA ARG A 122 -11.54 -35.40 -15.84
C ARG A 122 -10.53 -34.53 -15.11
N ALA A 123 -9.54 -35.11 -14.45
CA ALA A 123 -8.50 -34.36 -13.76
C ALA A 123 -7.32 -34.07 -14.69
N MET A 124 -6.79 -32.86 -14.62
CA MET A 124 -5.55 -32.46 -15.29
C MET A 124 -4.37 -33.08 -14.54
N THR A 125 -3.42 -33.68 -15.27
CA THR A 125 -2.19 -34.23 -14.65
C THR A 125 -1.27 -33.10 -14.17
N CYS A 126 -0.39 -33.39 -13.21
CA CYS A 126 0.59 -32.42 -12.74
C CYS A 126 1.48 -31.87 -13.88
N ARG A 127 1.80 -32.71 -14.88
CA ARG A 127 2.55 -32.28 -16.07
C ARG A 127 1.74 -31.32 -16.93
N GLN A 128 0.48 -31.63 -17.22
CA GLN A 128 -0.39 -30.74 -17.99
C GLN A 128 -0.58 -29.39 -17.29
N ALA A 129 -0.75 -29.40 -15.96
CA ALA A 129 -0.84 -28.19 -15.16
C ALA A 129 0.44 -27.36 -15.24
N TYR A 130 1.61 -28.01 -15.15
CA TYR A 130 2.90 -27.34 -15.31
C TYR A 130 3.03 -26.67 -16.69
N ASP A 131 2.69 -27.38 -17.76
CA ASP A 131 2.78 -26.85 -19.12
C ASP A 131 1.81 -25.68 -19.35
N GLU A 132 0.58 -25.75 -18.84
CA GLU A 132 -0.35 -24.61 -18.89
C GLU A 132 0.17 -23.42 -18.06
N LEU A 133 0.66 -23.66 -16.85
CA LEU A 133 1.21 -22.60 -16.02
C LEU A 133 2.42 -21.94 -16.68
N MET A 134 3.31 -22.70 -17.34
CA MET A 134 4.44 -22.14 -18.07
C MET A 134 4.04 -21.41 -19.36
N ALA A 135 2.89 -21.74 -19.95
CA ALA A 135 2.36 -21.07 -21.13
C ALA A 135 1.63 -19.76 -20.79
N TYR A 136 0.89 -19.73 -19.69
CA TYR A 136 0.00 -18.62 -19.33
C TYR A 136 0.57 -17.67 -18.26
N LEU A 137 1.57 -18.08 -17.48
CA LEU A 137 2.23 -17.25 -16.45
C LEU A 137 3.62 -16.79 -16.88
#